data_AF-A0A3A0E2P3-F1
#
_entry.id   AF-A0A3A0E2P3-F1
#
_cell.length_a   1.000
_cell.length_b   1.000
_cell.length_c   1.000
_cell.angle_alpha   90.00
_cell.angle_beta   90.00
_cell.angle_gamma   90.00
#
_symmetry.space_group_name_H-M   'P 1'
#
loop_
_entity.id
_entity.type
_entity.pdbx_description
1 polymer ?
#
loop_
_entity_poly.entity_id
_entity_poly.type
_entity_poly.pdbx_seq_one_letter_code
_entity_poly.pdbx_strand_id
1 'polypeptide(L)'
;MIQESFSIDAAWGISGPCYVRKVDRRSHWTDGAKSIRERVFSADPDEHGVSVYRVQSPEELARIAVALNAKRGSRTEDIFLVAIAVAEVGDIHVEQTDGDTTCEWANSVHHDLLAEREEQIDVMINRMLSLSRAVKKFTRSAMRIAVQSAVCDGCLAAVDNSSSCRFESPCGTEPKSNSNENGA
;
A
#
# COMPACT_ATOMS: atom_id res chain seq x y z
N MET A 1 -21.57 15.45 3.22
CA MET A 1 -21.01 14.47 2.26
C MET A 1 -20.71 13.22 3.06
N ILE A 2 -21.32 12.09 2.71
CA ILE A 2 -21.06 10.82 3.40
C ILE A 2 -19.66 10.38 2.95
N GLN A 3 -18.66 10.58 3.81
CA GLN A 3 -17.41 9.82 3.70
C GLN A 3 -17.82 8.37 3.94
N GLU A 4 -18.03 7.60 2.87
CA GLU A 4 -18.02 6.14 3.00
C GLU A 4 -16.68 5.79 3.64
N SER A 5 -16.71 5.36 4.90
CA SER A 5 -15.54 4.91 5.63
C SER A 5 -14.93 3.78 4.82
N PHE A 6 -13.81 4.04 4.15
CA PHE A 6 -13.06 3.01 3.46
C PHE A 6 -12.58 2.02 4.51
N SER A 7 -13.27 0.89 4.68
CA SER A 7 -12.82 -0.18 5.57
C SER A 7 -11.91 -1.10 4.76
N ILE A 8 -10.66 -1.33 5.22
CA ILE A 8 -9.75 -2.32 4.61
C ILE A 8 -10.44 -3.68 4.56
N ASP A 9 -11.12 -4.07 5.63
CA ASP A 9 -11.81 -5.35 5.75
C ASP A 9 -12.86 -5.50 4.65
N ALA A 10 -13.67 -4.47 4.41
CA ALA A 10 -14.68 -4.49 3.35
C ALA A 10 -14.06 -4.48 1.94
N ALA A 11 -13.00 -3.69 1.72
CA ALA A 11 -12.39 -3.54 0.40
C ALA A 11 -11.47 -4.71 0.01
N TRP A 12 -10.81 -5.34 0.99
CA TRP A 12 -9.74 -6.32 0.79
C TRP A 12 -10.05 -7.71 1.37
N GLY A 13 -11.07 -7.84 2.22
CA GLY A 13 -11.43 -9.12 2.83
C GLY A 13 -10.38 -9.63 3.83
N ILE A 14 -9.59 -8.72 4.42
CA ILE A 14 -8.57 -9.02 5.42
C ILE A 14 -8.76 -8.05 6.58
N SER A 15 -8.95 -8.58 7.78
CA SER A 15 -8.89 -7.81 9.01
C SER A 15 -7.44 -7.41 9.29
N GLY A 16 -7.18 -6.11 9.46
CA GLY A 16 -5.86 -5.61 9.85
C GLY A 16 -5.38 -6.15 11.21
N PRO A 17 -4.06 -6.20 11.48
CA PRO A 17 -2.95 -5.79 10.61
C PRO A 17 -2.59 -6.84 9.54
N CYS A 18 -2.07 -6.39 8.40
CA CYS A 18 -1.59 -7.24 7.31
C CYS A 18 -0.35 -6.66 6.63
N TYR A 19 0.26 -7.41 5.73
CA TYR A 19 1.29 -6.93 4.82
C TYR A 19 0.67 -6.65 3.45
N VAL A 20 1.20 -5.68 2.73
CA VAL A 20 0.83 -5.42 1.34
C VAL A 20 2.06 -5.44 0.46
N ARG A 21 1.90 -6.03 -0.73
CA ARG A 21 2.93 -6.07 -1.76
C ARG A 21 2.41 -5.48 -3.06
N LYS A 22 3.25 -4.70 -3.71
CA LYS A 22 2.97 -4.19 -5.05
C LYS A 22 3.03 -5.31 -6.08
N VAL A 23 2.09 -5.28 -7.01
CA VAL A 23 2.05 -6.12 -8.20
C VAL A 23 2.12 -5.21 -9.41
N ASP A 24 2.99 -5.51 -10.38
CA ASP A 24 3.15 -4.61 -11.52
C ASP A 24 1.92 -4.58 -12.43
N ARG A 25 1.29 -5.74 -12.65
CA ARG A 25 0.11 -5.89 -13.50
C ARG A 25 -0.83 -6.92 -12.92
N ARG A 26 -2.14 -6.71 -13.06
CA ARG A 26 -3.15 -7.69 -12.64
C ARG A 26 -2.90 -9.09 -13.20
N SER A 27 -2.44 -9.21 -14.44
CA SER A 27 -2.15 -10.50 -15.08
C SER A 27 -0.99 -11.26 -14.43
N HIS A 28 -0.09 -10.59 -13.70
CA HIS A 28 0.99 -11.27 -12.95
C HIS A 28 0.45 -12.16 -11.82
N TRP A 29 -0.81 -11.95 -11.40
CA TRP A 29 -1.48 -12.78 -10.41
C TRP A 29 -2.25 -13.96 -11.00
N THR A 30 -2.66 -13.89 -12.27
CA THR A 30 -3.65 -14.84 -12.84
C THR A 30 -3.18 -15.61 -14.07
N ASP A 31 -2.16 -15.14 -14.78
CA ASP A 31 -1.76 -15.70 -16.09
C ASP A 31 -0.72 -16.84 -15.92
N GLY A 32 -0.81 -17.92 -16.69
CA GLY A 32 -0.15 -19.21 -16.41
C GLY A 32 1.23 -19.44 -17.02
N ALA A 33 1.76 -18.50 -17.82
CA ALA A 33 3.04 -18.73 -18.53
C ALA A 33 4.28 -18.71 -17.62
N LYS A 34 4.23 -17.94 -16.52
CA LYS A 34 5.24 -17.89 -15.46
C LYS A 34 4.56 -18.01 -14.10
N SER A 35 5.26 -18.55 -13.11
CA SER A 35 4.68 -18.71 -11.77
C SER A 35 4.33 -17.34 -11.14
N ILE A 36 3.37 -17.31 -10.22
CA ILE A 36 3.09 -16.11 -9.41
C ILE A 36 4.35 -15.72 -8.62
N ARG A 37 5.10 -16.72 -8.15
CA ARG A 37 6.37 -16.54 -7.46
C ARG A 37 7.35 -15.70 -8.28
N GLU A 38 7.64 -16.09 -9.52
CA GLU A 38 8.58 -15.36 -10.38
C GLU A 38 8.16 -13.93 -10.72
N ARG A 39 6.86 -13.65 -10.79
CA ARG A 39 6.36 -12.33 -11.27
C ARG A 39 5.95 -11.38 -10.17
N VAL A 40 5.65 -11.91 -8.99
CA VAL A 40 5.15 -11.15 -7.85
C VAL A 40 6.10 -11.26 -6.69
N PHE A 41 6.61 -12.44 -6.36
CA PHE A 41 7.43 -12.69 -5.17
C PHE A 41 8.88 -13.05 -5.51
N SER A 42 9.40 -12.57 -6.65
CA SER A 42 10.82 -12.66 -6.94
C SER A 42 11.57 -11.82 -5.91
N ALA A 43 12.54 -12.43 -5.24
CA ALA A 43 13.59 -11.68 -4.56
C ALA A 43 14.38 -10.91 -5.64
N ASP A 44 14.78 -9.69 -5.33
CA ASP A 44 15.74 -8.99 -6.17
C ASP A 44 17.07 -9.77 -6.08
N PRO A 45 17.83 -9.98 -7.18
CA PRO A 45 19.15 -10.58 -7.08
C PRO A 45 20.08 -9.90 -6.06
N ASP A 46 19.88 -8.60 -5.84
CA ASP A 46 20.65 -7.78 -4.90
C ASP A 46 19.97 -7.64 -3.51
N GLU A 47 18.69 -8.00 -3.38
CA GLU A 47 17.93 -7.95 -2.13
C GLU A 47 17.47 -9.36 -1.74
N HIS A 48 17.97 -9.88 -0.62
CA HIS A 48 17.69 -11.25 -0.17
C HIS A 48 16.24 -11.51 0.30
N GLY A 49 15.26 -10.68 -0.08
CA GLY A 49 13.91 -10.70 0.46
C GLY A 49 12.79 -10.29 -0.48
N VAL A 50 11.58 -10.55 -0.03
CA VAL A 50 10.36 -10.03 -0.65
C VAL A 50 9.93 -8.77 0.11
N SER A 51 10.14 -7.61 -0.51
CA SER A 51 9.65 -6.31 -0.03
C SER A 51 8.12 -6.28 0.17
N VAL A 52 7.71 -5.92 1.37
CA VAL A 52 6.32 -5.72 1.77
C VAL A 52 6.18 -4.51 2.69
N TYR A 53 4.96 -4.01 2.83
CA TYR A 53 4.67 -2.91 3.76
C TYR A 53 3.62 -3.37 4.76
N ARG A 54 3.88 -3.14 6.05
CA ARG A 54 2.91 -3.45 7.10
C ARG A 54 1.83 -2.36 7.13
N VAL A 55 0.57 -2.79 7.17
CA VAL A 55 -0.61 -1.92 7.17
C VAL A 55 -1.53 -2.33 8.33
N GLN A 56 -1.94 -1.34 9.10
CA GLN A 56 -2.88 -1.46 10.21
C GLN A 56 -4.21 -0.78 9.91
N SER A 57 -4.20 0.25 9.04
CA SER A 57 -5.40 1.05 8.75
C SER A 57 -5.56 1.45 7.28
N PRO A 58 -6.78 1.77 6.84
CA PRO A 58 -7.07 2.37 5.52
C PRO A 58 -6.16 3.53 5.12
N GLU A 59 -5.89 4.41 6.07
CA GLU A 59 -5.09 5.63 5.89
C GLU A 59 -3.63 5.27 5.62
N GLU A 60 -3.10 4.30 6.36
CA GLU A 60 -1.77 3.74 6.16
C GLU A 60 -1.61 3.14 4.76
N LEU A 61 -2.61 2.38 4.30
CA LEU A 61 -2.63 1.81 2.96
C LEU A 61 -2.62 2.90 1.87
N ALA A 62 -3.43 3.94 2.03
CA ALA A 62 -3.45 5.08 1.12
C ALA A 62 -2.09 5.79 1.08
N ARG A 63 -1.41 5.91 2.23
CA ARG A 63 -0.09 6.52 2.32
C ARG A 63 1.00 5.68 1.65
N ILE A 64 1.00 4.36 1.84
CA ILE A 64 1.88 3.43 1.10
C ILE A 64 1.60 3.51 -0.40
N ALA A 65 0.33 3.55 -0.81
CA ALA A 65 -0.04 3.68 -2.20
C ALA A 65 0.54 4.95 -2.85
N VAL A 66 0.48 6.08 -2.16
CA VAL A 66 1.10 7.34 -2.60
C VAL A 66 2.62 7.22 -2.67
N ALA A 67 3.25 6.63 -1.65
CA ALA A 67 4.70 6.44 -1.61
C ALA A 67 5.21 5.59 -2.79
N LEU A 68 4.53 4.48 -3.10
CA LEU A 68 4.85 3.59 -4.22
C LEU A 68 4.70 4.25 -5.61
N ASN A 69 3.89 5.31 -5.69
CA ASN A 69 3.68 6.08 -6.91
C ASN A 69 4.55 7.33 -7.01
N ALA A 70 5.28 7.69 -5.95
CA ALA A 70 5.99 8.98 -5.88
C ALA A 70 7.06 9.13 -6.98
N LYS A 71 7.69 8.04 -7.41
CA LYS A 71 8.72 8.02 -8.47
C LYS A 71 8.15 7.76 -9.88
N ARG A 72 6.83 7.64 -10.05
CA ARG A 72 6.20 7.39 -11.36
C ARG A 72 5.95 8.69 -12.12
N GLY A 73 5.72 8.59 -13.43
CA GLY A 73 5.37 9.72 -14.28
C GLY A 73 4.09 10.45 -13.84
N SER A 74 3.16 9.75 -13.19
CA SER A 74 2.06 10.37 -12.47
C SER A 74 1.80 9.70 -11.12
N ARG A 75 1.76 10.52 -10.06
CA ARG A 75 1.41 10.10 -8.68
C ARG A 75 0.02 9.46 -8.57
N THR A 76 -0.85 9.71 -9.55
CA THR A 76 -2.23 9.19 -9.56
C THR A 76 -2.40 7.96 -10.44
N GLU A 77 -1.32 7.35 -10.94
CA GLU A 77 -1.40 6.12 -11.71
C GLU A 77 -2.05 4.98 -10.92
N ASP A 78 -2.71 4.08 -11.65
CA ASP A 78 -3.25 2.89 -11.04
C ASP A 78 -2.11 2.04 -10.45
N ILE A 79 -2.32 1.53 -9.24
CA ILE A 79 -1.44 0.52 -8.64
C ILE A 79 -2.23 -0.75 -8.37
N PHE A 80 -1.54 -1.88 -8.49
CA PHE A 80 -2.07 -3.17 -8.12
C PHE A 80 -1.34 -3.63 -6.87
N LEU A 81 -2.11 -4.07 -5.88
CA LEU A 81 -1.58 -4.51 -4.61
C LEU A 81 -2.21 -5.86 -4.26
N VAL A 82 -1.47 -6.70 -3.56
CA VAL A 82 -1.99 -7.89 -2.90
C VAL A 82 -1.74 -7.75 -1.41
N ALA A 83 -2.73 -8.11 -0.59
CA ALA A 83 -2.53 -8.18 0.85
C ALA A 83 -2.29 -9.63 1.28
N ILE A 84 -1.42 -9.74 2.28
CA ILE A 84 -0.91 -10.97 2.87
C ILE A 84 -1.23 -10.86 4.35
N ALA A 85 -2.12 -11.72 4.85
CA ALA A 85 -2.40 -11.74 6.28
C ALA A 85 -1.14 -12.14 7.06
N VAL A 86 -0.97 -11.65 8.29
CA VAL A 86 0.21 -12.00 9.12
C VAL A 86 0.34 -13.53 9.29
N ALA A 87 -0.79 -14.22 9.49
CA ALA A 87 -0.82 -15.68 9.57
C ALA A 87 -0.47 -16.40 8.25
N GLU A 88 -0.53 -15.70 7.10
CA GLU A 88 -0.17 -16.29 5.80
C GLU A 88 1.36 -16.37 5.61
N VAL A 89 2.12 -15.46 6.23
CA VAL A 89 3.59 -15.42 6.18
C VAL A 89 4.22 -16.69 6.76
N GLY A 90 3.58 -17.31 7.76
CA GLY A 90 4.02 -18.60 8.30
C GLY A 90 5.35 -18.50 9.06
N ASP A 91 6.33 -19.30 8.65
CA ASP A 91 7.66 -19.42 9.25
C ASP A 91 8.73 -18.54 8.55
N ILE A 92 8.34 -17.73 7.57
CA ILE A 92 9.27 -16.79 6.92
C ILE A 92 9.70 -15.71 7.91
N HIS A 93 11.01 -15.45 7.98
CA HIS A 93 11.53 -14.37 8.83
C HIS A 93 11.11 -13.01 8.24
N VAL A 94 10.66 -12.11 9.11
CA VAL A 94 10.26 -10.74 8.72
C VAL A 94 11.25 -9.78 9.35
N GLU A 95 12.01 -9.10 8.52
CA GLU A 95 12.96 -8.07 8.96
C GLU A 95 12.44 -6.70 8.57
N GLN A 96 12.47 -5.74 9.50
CA GLN A 96 12.18 -4.35 9.16
C GLN A 96 13.43 -3.74 8.52
N THR A 97 13.30 -3.25 7.29
CA THR A 97 14.41 -2.70 6.50
C THR A 97 14.04 -1.32 5.99
N ASP A 98 15.05 -0.53 5.63
CA ASP A 98 14.82 0.78 5.02
C ASP A 98 14.21 0.60 3.63
N GLY A 99 12.94 0.95 3.49
CA GLY A 99 12.28 0.97 2.18
C GLY A 99 12.92 1.97 1.21
N ASP A 100 12.70 1.78 -0.08
CA ASP A 100 13.31 2.59 -1.14
C ASP A 100 12.48 3.84 -1.51
N THR A 101 11.36 4.09 -0.85
CA THR A 101 10.43 5.16 -1.25
C THR A 101 10.95 6.53 -0.81
N THR A 102 10.35 7.59 -1.36
CA THR A 102 10.61 8.97 -0.89
C THR A 102 9.78 9.34 0.36
N CYS A 103 9.00 8.41 0.90
CA CYS A 103 8.18 8.62 2.10
C CYS A 103 8.83 7.95 3.30
N GLU A 104 9.39 8.75 4.21
CA GLU A 104 10.05 8.24 5.43
C GLU A 104 9.13 7.32 6.25
N TRP A 105 7.85 7.66 6.36
CA TRP A 105 6.91 6.80 7.09
C TRP A 105 6.64 5.48 6.38
N ALA A 106 6.51 5.47 5.05
CA ALA A 106 6.34 4.22 4.32
C ALA A 106 7.59 3.33 4.46
N ASN A 107 8.78 3.92 4.45
CA ASN A 107 10.03 3.21 4.71
C ASN A 107 10.09 2.70 6.16
N SER A 108 9.55 3.44 7.13
CA SER A 108 9.48 2.99 8.53
C SER A 108 8.54 1.79 8.75
N VAL A 109 7.64 1.49 7.80
CA VAL A 109 6.76 0.32 7.86
C VAL A 109 7.10 -0.71 6.78
N HIS A 110 8.22 -0.52 6.06
CA HIS A 110 8.76 -1.47 5.11
C HIS A 110 9.38 -2.66 5.83
N HIS A 111 9.16 -3.85 5.30
CA HIS A 111 9.74 -5.09 5.79
C HIS A 111 10.13 -5.96 4.60
N ASP A 112 11.16 -6.78 4.79
CA ASP A 112 11.51 -7.85 3.88
C ASP A 112 11.12 -9.20 4.47
N LEU A 113 10.45 -10.02 3.66
CA LEU A 113 10.22 -11.42 3.99
C LEU A 113 11.44 -12.22 3.51
N LEU A 114 12.25 -12.68 4.47
CA LEU A 114 13.50 -13.40 4.26
C LEU A 114 13.24 -14.91 4.39
N ALA A 115 13.04 -15.56 3.25
CA ALA A 115 12.86 -17.01 3.19
C ALA A 115 14.22 -17.71 3.22
N GLU A 116 14.43 -18.62 4.18
CA GLU A 116 15.60 -19.49 4.23
C GLU A 116 15.59 -20.51 3.09
N ARG A 117 14.38 -20.88 2.65
CA ARG A 117 14.15 -21.85 1.58
C ARG A 117 13.07 -21.35 0.63
N GLU A 118 13.31 -21.57 -0.65
CA GLU A 118 12.42 -21.23 -1.74
C GLU A 118 10.97 -21.70 -1.54
N GLU A 119 10.79 -22.90 -0.96
CA GLU A 119 9.47 -23.50 -0.75
C GLU A 119 8.62 -22.75 0.27
N GLN A 120 9.21 -21.96 1.17
CA GLN A 120 8.44 -21.19 2.16
C GLN A 120 7.57 -20.13 1.46
N ILE A 121 8.10 -19.48 0.43
CA ILE A 121 7.35 -18.54 -0.42
C ILE A 121 6.22 -19.26 -1.16
N ASP A 122 6.49 -20.46 -1.71
CA ASP A 122 5.47 -21.25 -2.40
C ASP A 122 4.34 -21.69 -1.45
N VAL A 123 4.68 -22.06 -0.21
CA VAL A 123 3.69 -22.39 0.83
C VAL A 123 2.82 -21.18 1.16
N MET A 124 3.42 -19.99 1.34
CA MET A 124 2.69 -18.74 1.57
C MET A 124 1.75 -18.44 0.38
N ILE A 125 2.25 -18.49 -0.86
CA ILE A 125 1.45 -18.25 -2.07
C ILE A 125 0.28 -19.24 -2.15
N ASN A 126 0.52 -20.53 -1.95
CA ASN A 126 -0.53 -21.55 -1.99
C ASN A 126 -1.61 -21.32 -0.93
N ARG A 127 -1.21 -20.89 0.27
CA ARG A 127 -2.16 -20.50 1.33
C ARG A 127 -3.00 -19.30 0.90
N MET A 128 -2.39 -18.25 0.36
CA MET A 128 -3.11 -17.09 -0.17
C MET A 128 -4.11 -17.48 -1.27
N LEU A 129 -3.70 -18.32 -2.21
CA LEU A 129 -4.58 -18.81 -3.29
C LEU A 129 -5.74 -19.65 -2.75
N SER A 130 -5.49 -20.52 -1.77
CA SER A 130 -6.54 -21.34 -1.12
C SER A 130 -7.61 -20.50 -0.42
N LEU A 131 -7.23 -19.31 0.07
CA LEU A 131 -8.11 -18.32 0.68
C LEU A 131 -8.69 -17.33 -0.34
N SER A 132 -8.51 -17.61 -1.64
CA SER A 132 -8.98 -16.76 -2.75
C SER A 132 -8.49 -15.32 -2.66
N ARG A 133 -7.26 -15.11 -2.16
CA ARG A 133 -6.64 -13.78 -2.17
C ARG A 133 -6.53 -13.29 -3.62
N ALA A 134 -6.94 -12.04 -3.83
CA ALA A 134 -6.96 -11.42 -5.14
C ALA A 134 -6.21 -10.11 -5.11
N VAL A 135 -5.53 -9.81 -6.22
CA VAL A 135 -4.98 -8.48 -6.46
C VAL A 135 -6.10 -7.45 -6.52
N LYS A 136 -5.92 -6.38 -5.75
CA LYS A 136 -6.79 -5.21 -5.72
C LYS A 136 -6.16 -4.06 -6.47
N LYS A 137 -7.00 -3.28 -7.15
CA LYS A 137 -6.58 -2.11 -7.92
C LYS A 137 -6.91 -0.86 -7.11
N PHE A 138 -5.90 -0.06 -6.77
CA PHE A 138 -6.08 1.31 -6.32
C PHE A 138 -6.23 2.17 -7.57
N THR A 139 -7.47 2.60 -7.84
CA THR A 139 -7.80 3.33 -9.07
C THR A 139 -7.22 4.73 -9.05
N ARG A 140 -7.04 5.33 -10.22
CA ARG A 140 -6.65 6.75 -10.37
C ARG A 140 -7.53 7.71 -9.56
N SER A 141 -8.84 7.45 -9.45
CA SER A 141 -9.73 8.28 -8.64
C SER A 141 -9.43 8.15 -7.14
N ALA A 142 -9.24 6.93 -6.63
CA ALA A 142 -8.82 6.70 -5.24
C ALA A 142 -7.44 7.29 -4.96
N MET A 143 -6.49 7.10 -5.89
CA MET A 143 -5.16 7.68 -5.80
C MET A 143 -5.19 9.20 -5.77
N ARG A 144 -6.08 9.86 -6.52
CA ARG A 144 -6.23 11.33 -6.45
C ARG A 144 -6.65 11.79 -5.05
N ILE A 145 -7.60 11.09 -4.44
CA ILE A 145 -8.05 11.37 -3.07
C ILE A 145 -6.89 11.14 -2.08
N ALA A 146 -6.19 10.02 -2.21
CA ALA A 146 -5.03 9.69 -1.37
C ALA A 146 -3.91 10.74 -1.49
N VAL A 147 -3.56 11.14 -2.71
CA VAL A 147 -2.56 12.20 -2.97
C VAL A 147 -3.01 13.52 -2.36
N GLN A 148 -4.27 13.92 -2.54
CA GLN A 148 -4.79 15.16 -1.96
C GLN A 148 -4.71 15.13 -0.42
N SER A 149 -5.09 14.02 0.20
CA SER A 149 -4.94 13.83 1.65
C SER A 149 -3.47 13.91 2.08
N ALA A 150 -2.57 13.28 1.32
CA ALA A 150 -1.14 13.30 1.62
C ALA A 150 -0.51 14.70 1.45
N VAL A 151 -0.96 15.51 0.48
CA VAL A 151 -0.55 16.93 0.33
C VAL A 151 -1.01 17.73 1.54
N CYS A 152 -2.26 17.53 1.95
CA CYS A 152 -2.85 18.14 3.14
C CYS A 152 -2.03 17.82 4.41
N ASP A 153 -1.54 16.59 4.53
CA ASP A 153 -0.66 16.15 5.63
C ASP A 153 0.80 16.58 5.45
N GLY A 154 1.16 17.33 4.40
CA GLY A 154 2.55 17.74 4.16
C GLY A 154 3.51 16.58 3.85
N CYS A 155 3.00 15.50 3.24
CA CYS A 155 3.80 14.34 2.85
C CYS A 155 4.71 14.64 1.66
N LEU A 156 6.01 14.38 1.82
CA LEU A 156 7.03 14.59 0.77
C LEU A 156 6.75 13.78 -0.50
N ALA A 157 6.22 12.57 -0.37
CA ALA A 157 5.89 11.73 -1.52
C ALA A 157 4.82 12.35 -2.44
N ALA A 158 4.02 13.32 -1.93
CA ALA A 158 2.96 13.97 -2.67
C ALA A 158 3.36 15.33 -3.27
N VAL A 159 4.47 15.93 -2.83
CA VAL A 159 4.89 17.29 -3.22
C VAL A 159 6.38 17.30 -3.60
N ASP A 160 6.71 17.66 -4.85
CA ASP A 160 8.09 17.64 -5.38
C ASP A 160 9.07 18.60 -4.68
N ASN A 161 8.57 19.58 -3.93
CA ASN A 161 9.35 20.72 -3.42
C ASN A 161 9.22 20.97 -1.91
N SER A 162 8.77 19.99 -1.12
CA SER A 162 8.82 20.14 0.35
C SER A 162 10.21 19.73 0.87
N SER A 163 10.72 20.45 1.87
CA SER A 163 12.04 20.20 2.46
C SER A 163 12.02 19.22 3.64
N SER A 164 10.83 18.88 4.16
CA SER A 164 10.66 17.95 5.28
C SER A 164 9.24 17.38 5.31
N CYS A 165 9.09 16.13 5.77
CA CYS A 165 7.79 15.53 5.99
C CYS A 165 7.20 16.05 7.30
N ARG A 166 5.99 16.62 7.27
CA ARG A 166 5.33 17.15 8.47
C ARG A 166 4.32 16.14 9.00
N PHE A 167 4.74 15.28 9.92
CA PHE A 167 3.90 14.19 10.41
C PHE A 167 2.77 14.61 11.37
N GLU A 168 2.70 15.87 11.81
CA GLU A 168 2.04 16.18 13.08
C GLU A 168 0.63 16.78 13.04
N SER A 169 -0.02 17.00 11.89
CA SER A 169 -1.44 17.41 11.90
C SER A 169 -2.18 17.09 10.59
N PRO A 170 -3.32 16.38 10.64
CA PRO A 170 -4.21 16.31 9.50
C PRO A 170 -4.71 17.72 9.16
N CYS A 171 -4.74 18.06 7.87
CA CYS A 171 -5.21 19.37 7.43
C CYS A 171 -6.62 19.59 7.95
N GLY A 172 -6.79 20.59 8.81
CA GLY A 172 -8.08 20.91 9.40
C GLY A 172 -9.12 21.04 8.30
N THR A 173 -10.13 20.17 8.33
CA THR A 173 -11.39 20.43 7.65
C THR A 173 -12.01 21.60 8.39
N GLU A 174 -11.62 22.82 8.05
CA GLU A 174 -12.42 23.98 8.45
C GLU A 174 -13.83 23.71 7.91
N PRO A 175 -14.83 23.54 8.80
CA PRO A 175 -16.18 23.37 8.34
C PRO A 175 -16.54 24.64 7.59
N LYS A 176 -16.81 24.52 6.28
CA LYS A 176 -17.37 25.63 5.50
C LYS A 176 -18.66 26.06 6.19
N SER A 177 -18.58 27.11 6.99
CA SER A 177 -19.75 27.75 7.58
C SER A 177 -20.57 28.30 6.42
N ASN A 178 -21.67 27.62 6.10
CA ASN A 178 -22.69 28.17 5.21
C ASN A 178 -23.35 29.35 5.92
N SER A 179 -22.76 30.54 5.79
CA SER A 179 -23.43 31.80 6.07
C SER A 179 -24.43 32.06 4.95
N ASN A 180 -25.57 31.37 5.02
CA ASN A 180 -26.78 31.78 4.31
C ASN A 180 -27.44 32.86 5.17
N GLU A 181 -27.00 34.11 4.99
CA GLU A 181 -27.76 35.27 5.45
C GLU A 181 -28.96 35.42 4.52
N ASN A 182 -30.11 34.90 4.97
CA ASN A 182 -31.41 35.27 4.43
C ASN A 182 -31.66 36.75 4.79
N GLY A 183 -31.39 37.64 3.85
CA GLY A 183 -31.92 39.00 3.86
C GLY A 183 -33.44 38.95 3.71
N ALA A 184 -34.12 39.51 4.70
CA ALA A 184 -35.55 39.81 4.71
C ALA A 184 -35.88 41.01 3.80
#